data_AF-A0A0K2RDV8-F1
#
_entry.id   AF-A0A0K2RDV8-F1
#
_cell.length_a   1.000
_cell.length_b   1.000
_cell.length_c   1.000
_cell.angle_alpha   90.00
_cell.angle_beta   90.00
_cell.angle_gamma   90.00
#
_symmetry.space_group_name_H-M   'P 1'
#
loop_
_entity.id
_entity.type
_entity.pdbx_description
1 polymer ?
#
loop_
_entity_poly.entity_id
_entity_poly.type
_entity_poly.pdbx_seq_one_letter_code
_entity_poly.pdbx_strand_id
1 'polypeptide(L)'
;MFHQFEGLAIDKKLSMADLRGTLEHFARQMFGDEAQIRLRPNYFPFTEPSAELDIWHPGAKGGPRWIEWGGCGMVNPNVLRAAGIDPDEYSGFAFGMGIERTLMFRNEVGDMRDMIEGDVRFSEHFGMEI
;
A
#
# COMPACT_ATOMS: atom_id res chain seq x y z
N MET A 1 4.28 -17.44 -5.26
CA MET A 1 4.63 -16.19 -5.97
C MET A 1 3.55 -15.18 -5.63
N PHE A 2 3.91 -13.90 -5.45
CA PHE A 2 2.94 -12.81 -5.27
C PHE A 2 3.45 -11.57 -6.00
N HIS A 3 2.59 -10.58 -6.20
CA HIS A 3 2.91 -9.33 -6.87
C HIS A 3 2.78 -8.16 -5.89
N GLN A 4 3.70 -7.22 -6.01
CA GLN A 4 3.73 -6.02 -5.18
C GLN A 4 3.84 -4.80 -6.09
N PHE A 5 3.24 -3.71 -5.66
CA PHE A 5 3.57 -2.39 -6.18
C PHE A 5 4.15 -1.55 -5.05
N GLU A 6 5.12 -0.73 -5.42
CA GLU A 6 5.80 0.19 -4.51
C GLU A 6 5.85 1.57 -5.13
N GLY A 7 5.74 2.59 -4.29
CA GLY A 7 5.92 3.99 -4.65
C GLY A 7 7.09 4.58 -3.89
N LEU A 8 7.86 5.43 -4.57
CA LEU A 8 8.97 6.19 -4.00
C LEU A 8 8.90 7.61 -4.55
N ALA A 9 8.84 8.61 -3.67
CA ALA A 9 8.92 10.01 -4.03
C ALA A 9 10.10 10.65 -3.30
N ILE A 10 11.01 11.26 -4.06
CA ILE A 10 12.17 12.02 -3.55
C ILE A 10 12.09 13.44 -4.10
N ASP A 11 12.00 14.42 -3.21
CA ASP A 11 12.04 15.84 -3.54
C ASP A 11 12.43 16.65 -2.30
N LYS A 12 12.69 17.94 -2.47
CA LYS A 12 13.01 18.84 -1.38
C LYS A 12 11.78 19.04 -0.50
N LYS A 13 11.95 18.86 0.81
CA LYS A 13 10.94 19.15 1.84
C LYS A 13 9.69 18.25 1.81
N LEU A 14 9.77 17.06 1.21
CA LEU A 14 8.73 16.05 1.40
C LEU A 14 8.64 15.63 2.87
N SER A 15 7.41 15.43 3.35
CA SER A 15 7.09 15.14 4.73
C SER A 15 6.15 13.94 4.87
N MET A 16 5.94 13.48 6.11
CA MET A 16 4.93 12.46 6.42
C MET A 16 3.50 12.91 6.05
N ALA A 17 3.23 14.22 5.97
CA ALA A 17 1.94 14.73 5.53
C ALA A 17 1.72 14.48 4.03
N ASP A 18 2.76 14.62 3.21
CA ASP A 18 2.70 14.34 1.76
C ASP A 18 2.51 12.84 1.50
N LEU A 19 3.22 12.00 2.27
CA LEU A 19 2.99 10.55 2.27
C LEU A 19 1.52 10.25 2.59
N ARG A 20 1.00 10.78 3.70
CA ARG A 20 -0.38 10.54 4.12
C ARG A 20 -1.38 11.02 3.07
N GLY A 21 -1.19 12.21 2.49
CA GLY A 21 -2.05 12.73 1.44
C GLY A 21 -2.07 11.85 0.19
N THR A 22 -0.90 11.34 -0.20
CA THR A 22 -0.77 10.37 -1.32
C THR A 22 -1.52 9.08 -1.03
N LEU A 23 -1.36 8.52 0.17
CA LEU A 23 -2.03 7.29 0.58
C LEU A 23 -3.55 7.47 0.71
N GLU A 24 -4.03 8.61 1.23
CA GLU A 24 -5.45 8.95 1.30
C GLU A 24 -6.06 9.06 -0.10
N HIS A 25 -5.38 9.75 -1.01
CA HIS A 25 -5.81 9.86 -2.39
C HIS A 25 -5.91 8.48 -3.05
N PHE A 26 -4.87 7.67 -2.92
CA PHE A 26 -4.83 6.33 -3.51
C PHE A 26 -5.91 5.39 -2.91
N ALA A 27 -6.11 5.42 -1.59
CA ALA A 27 -7.19 4.67 -0.95
C ALA A 27 -8.57 5.06 -1.51
N ARG A 28 -8.83 6.36 -1.72
CA ARG A 28 -10.09 6.82 -2.30
C ARG A 28 -10.30 6.37 -3.74
N GLN A 29 -9.25 6.40 -4.56
CA GLN A 29 -9.31 5.89 -5.93
C GLN A 29 -9.60 4.39 -6.00
N MET A 30 -9.10 3.62 -5.02
CA MET A 30 -9.27 2.16 -4.99
C MET A 30 -10.57 1.70 -4.34
N PHE A 31 -11.02 2.39 -3.28
CA PHE A 31 -12.10 1.92 -2.40
C PHE A 31 -13.28 2.90 -2.27
N GLY A 32 -13.25 4.04 -2.97
CA GLY A 32 -14.29 5.07 -2.97
C GLY A 32 -14.01 6.24 -2.03
N ASP A 33 -14.77 7.33 -2.19
CA ASP A 33 -14.48 8.62 -1.53
C ASP A 33 -14.49 8.56 0.01
N GLU A 34 -15.27 7.64 0.57
CA GLU A 34 -15.40 7.41 2.02
C GLU A 34 -14.27 6.54 2.60
N ALA A 35 -13.29 6.13 1.80
CA ALA A 35 -12.16 5.34 2.27
C ALA A 35 -11.39 6.08 3.37
N GLN A 36 -11.17 5.38 4.48
CA GLN A 36 -10.41 5.90 5.62
C GLN A 36 -9.16 5.07 5.81
N ILE A 37 -8.05 5.76 6.09
CA ILE A 37 -6.78 5.12 6.42
C ILE A 37 -6.35 5.49 7.83
N ARG A 38 -5.49 4.65 8.42
CA ARG A 38 -4.67 5.04 9.57
C ARG A 38 -3.25 4.54 9.41
N LEU A 39 -2.32 5.31 9.94
CA LEU A 39 -0.91 4.95 10.02
C LEU A 39 -0.58 4.55 11.45
N ARG A 40 0.01 3.38 11.64
CA ARG A 40 0.49 2.90 12.95
C ARG A 40 2.02 2.80 12.91
N PRO A 41 2.75 3.35 13.89
CA PRO A 41 4.20 3.20 13.93
C PRO A 41 4.61 1.73 13.83
N ASN A 42 5.61 1.44 12.99
CA ASN A 42 6.25 0.14 12.88
C ASN A 42 7.73 0.33 12.52
N TYR A 43 8.43 -0.75 12.20
CA TYR A 43 9.84 -0.73 11.80
C TYR A 43 10.04 -1.41 10.43
N PHE A 44 10.64 -0.67 9.50
CA PHE A 44 11.19 -1.19 8.26
C PHE A 44 12.60 -0.61 8.06
N PRO A 45 13.61 -1.40 7.69
CA PRO A 45 15.00 -0.94 7.66
C PRO A 45 15.27 0.18 6.65
N PHE A 46 14.45 0.30 5.62
CA PHE A 46 14.59 1.28 4.54
C PHE A 46 13.78 2.57 4.75
N THR A 47 13.04 2.69 5.86
CA THR A 47 12.31 3.92 6.23
C THR A 47 12.50 4.30 7.70
N GLU A 48 12.57 5.60 7.99
CA GLU A 48 12.65 6.15 9.35
C GLU A 48 12.12 7.61 9.37
N PRO A 49 10.98 7.90 10.01
CA PRO A 49 10.08 6.97 10.70
C PRO A 49 9.34 6.02 9.74
N SER A 50 8.95 4.86 10.28
CA SER A 50 8.23 3.77 9.60
C SER A 50 6.80 3.61 10.13
N ALA A 51 5.86 3.18 9.29
CA ALA A 51 4.48 2.93 9.66
C ALA A 51 3.80 1.82 8.83
N GLU A 52 2.89 1.08 9.45
CA GLU A 52 1.89 0.26 8.77
C GLU A 52 0.68 1.10 8.37
N LEU A 53 0.17 0.84 7.16
CA LEU A 53 -1.05 1.41 6.62
C LEU A 53 -2.19 0.42 6.79
N ASP A 54 -3.22 0.82 7.53
CA ASP A 54 -4.49 0.10 7.57
C ASP A 54 -5.58 0.88 6.82
N ILE A 55 -6.52 0.15 6.23
CA ILE A 55 -7.75 0.69 5.63
C ILE A 55 -8.99 0.26 6.43
N TRP A 56 -9.95 1.16 6.57
CA TRP A 56 -11.23 0.85 7.20
C TRP A 56 -12.13 0.08 6.23
N HIS A 57 -12.58 -1.10 6.65
CA HIS A 57 -13.44 -1.96 5.85
C HIS A 57 -14.79 -2.16 6.54
N PRO A 58 -15.83 -1.36 6.22
CA PRO A 58 -17.12 -1.44 6.90
C PRO A 58 -17.89 -2.72 6.61
N GLY A 59 -17.73 -3.30 5.41
CA GLY A 59 -18.40 -4.54 4.99
C GLY A 59 -17.65 -5.82 5.31
N ALA A 60 -16.64 -5.78 6.19
CA ALA A 60 -15.78 -6.95 6.37
C ALA A 60 -16.56 -8.12 7.00
N LYS A 61 -16.24 -9.34 6.59
CA LYS A 61 -16.82 -10.55 7.18
C LYS A 61 -16.52 -10.57 8.69
N GLY A 62 -17.57 -10.59 9.51
CA GLY A 62 -17.47 -10.48 10.96
C GLY A 62 -17.64 -9.05 11.52
N GLY A 63 -17.94 -8.07 10.68
CA GLY A 63 -18.26 -6.70 11.05
C GLY A 63 -17.16 -5.69 10.67
N PRO A 64 -17.46 -4.38 10.78
CA PRO A 64 -16.54 -3.30 10.44
C PRO A 64 -15.21 -3.41 11.18
N ARG A 65 -14.08 -3.36 10.46
CA ARG A 65 -12.73 -3.45 11.05
C ARG A 65 -11.69 -2.75 10.20
N TRP A 66 -10.56 -2.44 10.83
CA TRP A 66 -9.32 -2.08 10.14
C TRP A 66 -8.65 -3.32 9.57
N ILE A 67 -8.18 -3.22 8.33
CA ILE A 67 -7.42 -4.27 7.64
C ILE A 67 -6.07 -3.66 7.26
N GLU A 68 -4.99 -4.30 7.69
CA GLU A 68 -3.63 -3.94 7.28
C GLU A 68 -3.47 -4.18 5.77
N TRP A 69 -3.02 -3.14 5.08
CA TRP A 69 -2.89 -3.11 3.62
C TRP A 69 -1.42 -3.16 3.17
N GLY A 70 -0.53 -2.48 3.89
CA GLY A 70 0.89 -2.46 3.55
C GLY A 70 1.75 -1.62 4.50
N GLY A 71 2.99 -1.37 4.09
CA GLY A 71 3.96 -0.58 4.84
C GLY A 71 4.29 0.74 4.14
N CYS A 72 4.72 1.74 4.90
CA CYS A 72 5.15 3.03 4.40
C CYS A 72 6.09 3.74 5.38
N GLY A 73 6.71 4.83 4.94
CA GLY A 73 7.48 5.69 5.83
C GLY A 73 8.33 6.70 5.07
N MET A 74 9.06 7.53 5.82
CA MET A 74 10.07 8.43 5.24
C MET A 74 11.30 7.62 4.87
N VAL A 75 11.88 7.83 3.70
CA VAL A 75 13.05 7.08 3.23
C VAL A 75 14.22 7.29 4.20
N ASN A 76 14.84 6.19 4.63
CA ASN A 76 15.97 6.24 5.54
C ASN A 76 17.14 7.01 4.88
N PRO A 77 17.78 7.98 5.55
CA PRO A 77 18.92 8.73 5.00
C PRO A 77 20.05 7.85 4.46
N ASN A 78 20.25 6.65 5.00
CA ASN A 78 21.26 5.71 4.49
C ASN A 78 20.93 5.18 3.09
N VAL A 79 19.65 5.04 2.75
CA VAL A 79 19.21 4.67 1.39
C VAL A 79 19.53 5.80 0.41
N LEU A 80 19.29 7.05 0.81
CA LEU A 80 19.63 8.23 0.00
C LEU A 80 21.15 8.33 -0.23
N ARG A 81 21.95 8.19 0.83
CA ARG A 81 23.43 8.21 0.73
C ARG A 81 23.95 7.10 -0.19
N ALA A 82 23.40 5.88 -0.07
CA ALA A 82 23.78 4.76 -0.93
C ALA A 82 23.45 5.01 -2.41
N ALA A 83 22.45 5.85 -2.70
CA ALA A 83 22.07 6.28 -4.04
C ALA A 83 22.79 7.57 -4.51
N GLY A 84 23.69 8.15 -3.72
CA GLY A 84 24.40 9.39 -4.06
C GLY A 84 23.55 10.66 -3.92
N ILE A 85 22.48 10.62 -3.12
CA ILE A 85 21.58 11.75 -2.85
C ILE A 85 21.89 12.32 -1.46
N ASP A 86 22.02 13.65 -1.37
CA ASP A 86 22.27 14.35 -0.11
C ASP A 86 20.98 14.41 0.74
N PRO A 87 20.93 13.72 1.91
CA PRO A 87 19.76 13.72 2.79
C PRO A 87 19.53 15.04 3.52
N ASP A 88 20.50 15.98 3.50
CA ASP A 88 20.31 17.32 4.07
C ASP A 88 19.58 18.25 3.09
N GLU A 89 19.60 17.93 1.78
CA GLU A 89 18.90 18.68 0.73
C GLU A 89 17.56 18.02 0.33
N TYR A 90 17.55 16.69 0.21
CA TYR A 90 16.40 15.92 -0.25
C TYR A 90 15.84 15.04 0.86
N SER A 91 14.51 14.95 0.89
CA SER A 91 13.79 13.95 1.67
C SER A 91 12.92 13.11 0.75
N GLY A 92 12.29 12.08 1.29
CA GLY A 92 11.37 11.29 0.51
C GLY A 92 10.53 10.37 1.35
N PHE A 93 9.50 9.81 0.74
CA PHE A 93 8.69 8.77 1.34
C PHE A 93 8.55 7.59 0.39
N ALA A 94 8.31 6.43 0.98
CA ALA A 94 8.04 5.20 0.27
C ALA A 94 6.80 4.49 0.85
N PHE A 95 6.14 3.69 0.02
CA PHE A 95 5.06 2.81 0.43
C PHE A 95 5.01 1.56 -0.45
N GLY A 96 4.42 0.49 0.04
CA GLY A 96 4.22 -0.74 -0.73
C GLY A 96 3.07 -1.57 -0.23
N MET A 97 2.30 -2.15 -1.15
CA MET A 97 1.20 -3.05 -0.85
C MET A 97 1.20 -4.26 -1.80
N GLY A 98 0.71 -5.40 -1.30
CA GLY A 98 0.53 -6.61 -2.10
C GLY A 98 -0.74 -6.55 -2.96
N ILE A 99 -0.62 -6.92 -4.23
CA ILE A 99 -1.75 -6.90 -5.18
C ILE A 99 -2.76 -8.00 -4.81
N GLU A 100 -2.30 -9.23 -4.55
CA GLU A 100 -3.18 -10.35 -4.19
C GLU A 100 -3.93 -10.06 -2.89
N ARG A 101 -3.23 -9.51 -1.88
CA ARG A 101 -3.89 -9.14 -0.62
C ARG A 101 -4.98 -8.09 -0.84
N THR A 102 -4.70 -7.09 -1.68
CA THR A 102 -5.68 -6.08 -2.07
C THR A 102 -6.89 -6.70 -2.75
N LEU A 103 -6.67 -7.59 -3.72
CA LEU A 103 -7.73 -8.28 -4.45
C LEU A 103 -8.58 -9.16 -3.51
N MET A 104 -7.94 -9.88 -2.58
CA MET A 104 -8.62 -10.74 -1.62
C MET A 104 -9.64 -9.98 -0.77
N PHE A 105 -9.23 -8.90 -0.10
CA PHE A 105 -10.17 -8.19 0.78
C PHE A 105 -11.13 -7.27 0.02
N ARG A 106 -10.77 -6.79 -1.18
CA ARG A 106 -11.66 -5.93 -1.99
C ARG A 106 -12.76 -6.73 -2.70
N ASN A 107 -12.42 -7.92 -3.20
CA ASN A 107 -13.30 -8.74 -4.04
C ASN A 107 -13.77 -10.03 -3.33
N GLU A 108 -13.53 -10.14 -2.02
CA GLU A 108 -13.91 -11.28 -1.18
C GLU A 108 -13.37 -12.64 -1.68
N VAL A 109 -12.19 -12.63 -2.32
CA VAL A 109 -11.52 -13.86 -2.75
C VAL A 109 -11.01 -14.60 -1.52
N GLY A 110 -11.54 -15.80 -1.29
CA GLY A 110 -11.27 -16.60 -0.10
C GLY A 110 -9.90 -17.27 -0.08
N ASP A 111 -9.32 -17.55 -1.25
CA ASP A 111 -8.04 -18.25 -1.39
C ASP A 111 -7.15 -17.59 -2.45
N MET A 112 -5.89 -17.33 -2.10
CA MET A 112 -4.91 -16.76 -3.02
C MET A 112 -4.57 -17.74 -4.15
N ARG A 113 -4.72 -19.06 -3.93
CA ARG A 113 -4.44 -20.09 -4.93
C ARG A 113 -5.25 -19.92 -6.21
N ASP A 114 -6.48 -19.45 -6.08
CA ASP A 114 -7.37 -19.18 -7.22
C ASP A 114 -6.74 -18.17 -8.20
N MET A 115 -5.86 -17.28 -7.71
CA MET A 115 -5.18 -16.26 -8.53
C MET A 115 -3.95 -16.80 -9.28
N ILE A 116 -3.37 -17.93 -8.87
CA ILE A 116 -2.07 -18.41 -9.37
C ILE A 116 -2.12 -19.78 -10.03
N GLU A 117 -3.15 -20.59 -9.78
CA GLU A 117 -3.28 -21.94 -10.34
C GLU A 117 -3.69 -21.96 -11.82
N GLY A 118 -4.13 -20.80 -12.36
CA GLY A 118 -4.49 -20.66 -13.78
C GLY A 118 -5.83 -21.29 -14.15
N ASP A 119 -6.73 -21.47 -13.18
CA ASP A 119 -8.08 -21.95 -13.44
C ASP A 119 -8.90 -20.88 -14.18
N VAL A 120 -9.35 -21.20 -15.39
CA VAL A 120 -10.14 -20.29 -16.23
C VAL A 120 -11.40 -19.79 -15.52
N ARG A 121 -11.97 -20.60 -14.62
CA ARG A 121 -13.19 -20.25 -13.88
C ARG A 121 -12.98 -19.05 -12.95
N PHE A 122 -11.78 -18.86 -12.43
CA PHE A 122 -11.46 -17.69 -11.61
C PHE A 122 -11.49 -16.42 -12.47
N SER A 123 -10.78 -16.42 -13.61
CA SER A 123 -10.69 -15.26 -14.49
C SER A 123 -12.03 -14.90 -15.15
N GLU A 124 -12.87 -15.89 -15.48
CA GLU A 124 -14.20 -15.67 -16.06
C GLU A 124 -15.11 -14.80 -15.17
N HIS A 125 -14.94 -14.81 -13.83
CA HIS A 125 -15.72 -13.97 -12.92
C HIS A 125 -15.46 -12.47 -13.10
N PHE A 126 -14.31 -12.09 -13.65
CA PHE A 126 -13.93 -10.69 -13.89
C PHE A 126 -14.34 -10.19 -15.28
N GLY A 127 -14.83 -11.08 -16.15
CA GLY A 127 -15.25 -10.76 -17.50
C GLY A 127 -14.09 -10.39 -18.43
N MET A 128 -14.45 -9.92 -19.62
CA MET A 128 -13.51 -9.32 -20.58
C MET A 128 -13.72 -7.81 -20.52
N GLU A 129 -12.75 -7.05 -19.98
CA GLU A 129 -12.67 -5.61 -20.29
C GLU A 129 -12.12 -5.47 -21.72
N ILE A 130 -12.89 -4.81 -22.59
CA ILE A 130 -12.46 -4.37 -23.94
C ILE A 130 -12.11 -2.88 -23.85
#